data_AF-A0A928EQX9-F1
#
_entry.id   AF-A0A928EQX9-F1
#
_cell.length_a   1.000
_cell.length_b   1.000
_cell.length_c   1.000
_cell.angle_alpha   90.00
_cell.angle_beta   90.00
_cell.angle_gamma   90.00
#
_symmetry.space_group_name_H-M   'P 1'
#
loop_
_entity.id
_entity.type
_entity.pdbx_description
1 polymer ?
#
loop_
_entity_poly.entity_id
_entity_poly.type
_entity_poly.pdbx_seq_one_letter_code
_entity_poly.pdbx_strand_id
1 'polypeptide(L)'
;MKKFLCITLVLLLIGSVLPVSALSPDPVWNGRMATSFDGGSGTADDPYRIANGAQLAYLSALVSGGDRCVGLFFELTADVYLNDVSHVSSWATTAPANVFPAIGGEKNIPFGGHVNGNGHAIYGLYQSGSALGKGLFFNLAGTVRELALKKMYVASSASDFATGGIAAFTSAGAVIEECMVEGTFYAGGTLGGLAGIVSGGAVIRNCYANVSLMSGRTAGGLAGENNGSLSKSYMNGLVYTIDGSVRAGAPLAAVGSGSISECYYIDSWEKKEVWTPPFMSDGPQLREEASYNSAASLSAGGLALTAEQMKTAESFVGFDFEAVWTMEGETSYRYPQLICHQPLKGDANLDDELNVLDLLQIKVYEKEQTALTGRVSSALNYGVGKGLADALNAVMAVILGENYGEVWTPPFMSER
;
A
#
# COMPACT_ATOMS: atom_id res chain seq x y z
N MET A 1 -8.03 -68.42 -11.91
CA MET A 1 -8.84 -67.29 -12.41
C MET A 1 -9.37 -66.40 -11.28
N LYS A 2 -8.48 -65.84 -10.45
CA LYS A 2 -8.83 -64.89 -9.36
C LYS A 2 -7.85 -63.70 -9.27
N LYS A 3 -7.07 -63.46 -10.33
CA LYS A 3 -6.11 -62.34 -10.43
C LYS A 3 -6.40 -61.38 -11.60
N PHE A 4 -7.58 -61.51 -12.23
CA PHE A 4 -7.98 -60.68 -13.39
C PHE A 4 -9.25 -59.85 -13.12
N LEU A 5 -9.72 -59.77 -11.87
CA LEU A 5 -10.96 -59.07 -11.50
C LEU A 5 -10.74 -57.89 -10.53
N CYS A 6 -9.52 -57.34 -10.44
CA CYS A 6 -9.23 -56.12 -9.67
C CYS A 6 -8.75 -54.94 -10.53
N ILE A 7 -8.56 -55.14 -11.84
CA ILE A 7 -8.04 -54.09 -12.75
C ILE A 7 -9.17 -53.38 -13.51
N THR A 8 -10.40 -53.91 -13.48
CA THR A 8 -11.57 -53.30 -14.14
C THR A 8 -12.44 -52.42 -13.25
N LEU A 9 -12.03 -52.14 -12.00
CA LEU A 9 -12.77 -51.24 -11.09
C LEU A 9 -11.99 -49.99 -10.65
N VAL A 10 -10.81 -49.75 -11.22
CA VAL A 10 -10.02 -48.51 -11.01
C VAL A 10 -10.10 -47.56 -12.23
N LEU A 11 -10.73 -47.98 -13.33
CA LEU A 11 -10.85 -47.19 -14.56
C LEU A 11 -12.19 -46.45 -14.73
N LEU A 12 -13.03 -46.38 -13.69
CA LEU A 12 -14.32 -45.67 -13.69
C LEU A 12 -14.44 -44.54 -12.66
N LEU A 13 -13.31 -44.04 -12.14
CA LEU A 13 -13.24 -42.88 -11.22
C LEU A 13 -12.26 -41.78 -11.70
N ILE A 14 -11.90 -41.77 -12.98
CA ILE A 14 -11.08 -40.70 -13.61
C ILE A 14 -11.94 -39.90 -14.61
N GLY A 15 -13.26 -39.87 -14.39
CA GLY A 15 -14.25 -39.37 -15.36
C GLY A 15 -15.10 -38.22 -14.84
N SER A 16 -14.60 -37.39 -13.92
CA SER A 16 -15.16 -36.05 -13.64
C SER A 16 -14.24 -35.25 -12.72
N VAL A 17 -12.95 -35.15 -13.07
CA VAL A 17 -12.26 -33.90 -12.73
C VAL A 17 -12.77 -32.93 -13.78
N LEU A 18 -13.76 -32.11 -13.40
CA LEU A 18 -13.96 -30.85 -14.09
C LEU A 18 -12.57 -30.20 -14.24
N PRO A 19 -12.27 -29.46 -15.32
CA PRO A 19 -11.12 -28.59 -15.25
C PRO A 19 -11.33 -27.76 -13.99
N VAL A 20 -10.50 -28.01 -12.97
CA VAL A 20 -10.15 -26.94 -12.05
C VAL A 20 -9.56 -25.94 -13.02
N SER A 21 -10.37 -24.97 -13.41
CA SER A 21 -9.85 -23.74 -13.98
C SER A 21 -8.81 -23.32 -12.95
N ALA A 22 -7.54 -23.60 -13.23
CA ALA A 22 -6.47 -22.89 -12.56
C ALA A 22 -6.90 -21.44 -12.67
N LEU A 23 -7.21 -20.80 -11.54
CA LEU A 23 -7.51 -19.38 -11.54
C LEU A 23 -6.30 -18.76 -12.24
N SER A 24 -6.51 -18.30 -13.49
CA SER A 24 -5.58 -17.33 -14.03
C SER A 24 -5.62 -16.19 -13.02
N PRO A 25 -4.49 -15.69 -12.50
CA PRO A 25 -4.52 -14.47 -11.72
C PRO A 25 -5.38 -13.46 -12.50
N ASP A 26 -6.43 -12.94 -11.85
CA ASP A 26 -7.32 -12.00 -12.52
C ASP A 26 -6.45 -10.90 -13.13
N PRO A 27 -6.60 -10.63 -14.43
CA PRO A 27 -5.59 -9.87 -15.14
C PRO A 27 -5.49 -8.49 -14.52
N VAL A 28 -4.25 -8.07 -14.26
CA VAL A 28 -3.92 -6.70 -13.89
C VAL A 28 -4.73 -5.75 -14.75
N TRP A 29 -5.38 -4.78 -14.10
CA TRP A 29 -6.22 -3.80 -14.78
C TRP A 29 -5.48 -3.14 -15.94
N ASN A 30 -6.17 -2.97 -17.07
CA ASN A 30 -5.58 -2.42 -18.30
C ASN A 30 -5.88 -0.93 -18.50
N GLY A 31 -6.32 -0.23 -17.45
CA GLY A 31 -6.68 1.19 -17.49
C GLY A 31 -8.08 1.50 -18.02
N ARG A 32 -8.87 0.51 -18.45
CA ARG A 32 -10.23 0.73 -18.98
C ARG A 32 -11.31 0.41 -17.95
N MET A 33 -12.34 1.24 -17.88
CA MET A 33 -13.52 0.93 -17.07
C MET A 33 -14.45 -0.07 -17.77
N ALA A 34 -15.20 -0.82 -16.97
CA ALA A 34 -16.32 -1.63 -17.43
C ALA A 34 -17.52 -0.74 -17.79
N THR A 35 -18.54 -1.33 -18.42
CA THR A 35 -19.83 -0.66 -18.69
C THR A 35 -20.89 -0.94 -17.62
N SER A 36 -20.66 -1.95 -16.78
CA SER A 36 -21.54 -2.35 -15.67
C SER A 36 -20.74 -3.13 -14.63
N PHE A 37 -21.33 -3.31 -13.45
CA PHE A 37 -20.86 -4.24 -12.41
C PHE A 37 -21.11 -5.70 -12.79
N ASP A 38 -20.57 -6.66 -12.01
CA ASP A 38 -20.74 -8.11 -12.24
C ASP A 38 -22.11 -8.67 -11.80
N GLY A 39 -23.10 -7.77 -11.67
CA GLY A 39 -24.41 -8.07 -11.12
C GLY A 39 -24.69 -7.30 -9.83
N GLY A 40 -25.78 -7.67 -9.18
CA GLY A 40 -26.36 -6.96 -8.05
C GLY A 40 -27.29 -5.82 -8.46
N SER A 41 -28.22 -5.47 -7.57
CA SER A 41 -29.13 -4.34 -7.73
C SER A 41 -28.70 -3.11 -6.91
N GLY A 42 -27.59 -3.20 -6.19
CA GLY A 42 -27.07 -2.13 -5.31
C GLY A 42 -27.84 -1.98 -4.00
N THR A 43 -28.66 -2.96 -3.62
CA THR A 43 -29.37 -2.97 -2.34
C THR A 43 -28.54 -3.67 -1.27
N ALA A 44 -28.90 -3.53 0.01
CA ALA A 44 -28.17 -4.19 1.10
C ALA A 44 -28.15 -5.72 0.96
N ASP A 45 -29.24 -6.32 0.46
CA ASP A 45 -29.37 -7.78 0.29
C ASP A 45 -28.82 -8.27 -1.06
N ASP A 46 -28.63 -7.36 -2.02
CA ASP A 46 -28.10 -7.64 -3.35
C ASP A 46 -27.18 -6.49 -3.81
N PRO A 47 -25.98 -6.37 -3.21
CA PRO A 47 -25.04 -5.29 -3.50
C PRO A 47 -24.45 -5.43 -4.90
N TYR A 48 -24.00 -4.31 -5.48
CA TYR A 48 -23.26 -4.34 -6.74
C TYR A 48 -21.92 -5.05 -6.57
N ARG A 49 -21.60 -6.00 -7.45
CA ARG A 49 -20.40 -6.83 -7.36
C ARG A 49 -19.24 -6.26 -8.15
N ILE A 50 -18.09 -6.16 -7.49
CA ILE A 50 -16.83 -5.69 -8.05
C ILE A 50 -15.81 -6.83 -7.96
N ALA A 51 -15.58 -7.49 -9.09
CA ALA A 51 -14.62 -8.59 -9.24
C ALA A 51 -13.27 -8.14 -9.80
N ASN A 52 -13.16 -6.94 -10.40
CA ASN A 52 -11.93 -6.50 -11.06
C ASN A 52 -11.76 -4.98 -11.14
N GLY A 53 -10.58 -4.55 -11.58
CA GLY A 53 -10.21 -3.13 -11.66
C GLY A 53 -11.05 -2.32 -12.66
N ALA A 54 -11.59 -2.96 -13.71
CA ALA A 54 -12.44 -2.25 -14.66
C ALA A 54 -13.79 -1.86 -14.03
N GLN A 55 -14.35 -2.70 -13.17
CA GLN A 55 -15.57 -2.42 -12.42
C GLN A 55 -15.34 -1.39 -11.30
N LEU A 56 -14.18 -1.44 -10.63
CA LEU A 56 -13.80 -0.40 -9.67
C LEU A 56 -13.60 0.96 -10.37
N ALA A 57 -12.98 0.99 -11.55
CA ALA A 57 -12.86 2.20 -12.36
C ALA A 57 -14.24 2.71 -12.84
N TYR A 58 -15.19 1.81 -13.12
CA TYR A 58 -16.57 2.19 -13.43
C TYR A 58 -17.25 2.90 -12.25
N LEU A 59 -17.07 2.42 -11.02
CA LEU A 59 -17.54 3.12 -9.81
C LEU A 59 -16.91 4.53 -9.71
N SER A 60 -15.60 4.65 -9.92
CA SER A 60 -14.91 5.96 -9.90
C SER A 60 -15.50 6.93 -10.93
N ALA A 61 -15.82 6.43 -12.14
CA ALA A 61 -16.45 7.21 -13.20
C ALA A 61 -17.90 7.60 -12.89
N LEU A 62 -18.71 6.72 -12.28
CA LEU A 62 -20.07 7.03 -11.84
C LEU A 62 -20.09 8.21 -10.86
N VAL A 63 -19.21 8.16 -9.85
CA VAL A 63 -19.12 9.22 -8.83
C VAL A 63 -18.61 10.52 -9.43
N SER A 64 -17.63 10.44 -10.32
CA SER A 64 -17.15 11.61 -11.07
C SER A 64 -18.20 12.15 -12.05
N GLY A 65 -19.18 11.33 -12.47
CA GLY A 65 -20.36 11.73 -13.23
C GLY A 65 -21.43 12.47 -12.41
N GLY A 66 -21.25 12.57 -11.09
CA GLY A 66 -22.14 13.28 -10.17
C GLY A 66 -23.06 12.37 -9.35
N ASP A 67 -23.06 11.06 -9.58
CA ASP A 67 -23.80 10.13 -8.75
C ASP A 67 -23.03 9.85 -7.45
N ARG A 68 -23.52 10.40 -6.34
CA ARG A 68 -22.91 10.19 -5.02
C ARG A 68 -23.09 8.76 -4.49
N CYS A 69 -23.87 7.92 -5.18
CA CYS A 69 -24.18 6.54 -4.80
C CYS A 69 -24.79 6.40 -3.38
N VAL A 70 -25.55 7.40 -2.92
CA VAL A 70 -26.11 7.42 -1.57
C VAL A 70 -27.08 6.24 -1.39
N GLY A 71 -26.85 5.44 -0.35
CA GLY A 71 -27.68 4.28 -0.02
C GLY A 71 -27.49 3.07 -0.95
N LEU A 72 -26.51 3.12 -1.87
CA LEU A 72 -26.12 1.97 -2.68
C LEU A 72 -25.03 1.16 -1.99
N PHE A 73 -25.10 -0.15 -2.15
CA PHE A 73 -24.17 -1.12 -1.57
C PHE A 73 -23.33 -1.78 -2.65
N PHE A 74 -22.06 -1.96 -2.36
CA PHE A 74 -21.06 -2.57 -3.22
C PHE A 74 -20.29 -3.62 -2.42
N GLU A 75 -19.92 -4.73 -3.06
CA GLU A 75 -19.06 -5.75 -2.48
C GLU A 75 -17.94 -6.14 -3.43
N LEU A 76 -16.74 -6.37 -2.89
CA LEU A 76 -15.72 -7.10 -3.63
C LEU A 76 -16.07 -8.58 -3.63
N THR A 77 -15.92 -9.22 -4.78
CA THR A 77 -16.11 -10.67 -4.95
C THR A 77 -14.82 -11.41 -5.33
N ALA A 78 -13.74 -10.66 -5.50
CA ALA A 78 -12.40 -11.15 -5.78
C ALA A 78 -11.38 -10.07 -5.40
N ASP A 79 -10.11 -10.47 -5.29
CA ASP A 79 -9.00 -9.53 -5.16
C ASP A 79 -8.83 -8.73 -6.47
N VAL A 80 -8.57 -7.44 -6.35
CA VAL A 80 -8.50 -6.51 -7.49
C VAL A 80 -7.07 -6.03 -7.69
N TYR A 81 -6.45 -6.37 -8.83
CA TYR A 81 -5.10 -5.92 -9.17
C TYR A 81 -5.14 -4.70 -10.10
N LEU A 82 -4.76 -3.53 -9.61
CA LEU A 82 -4.71 -2.29 -10.41
C LEU A 82 -3.39 -2.13 -11.19
N ASN A 83 -2.31 -2.73 -10.69
CA ASN A 83 -0.99 -2.75 -11.31
C ASN A 83 -0.27 -4.06 -10.95
N ASP A 84 0.79 -4.38 -11.70
CA ASP A 84 1.76 -5.43 -11.32
C ASP A 84 2.58 -4.98 -10.12
N VAL A 85 2.49 -5.73 -9.02
CA VAL A 85 3.09 -5.38 -7.72
C VAL A 85 4.46 -6.02 -7.46
N SER A 86 5.02 -6.75 -8.44
CA SER A 86 6.34 -7.40 -8.32
C SER A 86 7.50 -6.41 -8.09
N HIS A 87 7.33 -5.14 -8.48
CA HIS A 87 8.39 -4.12 -8.42
C HIS A 87 7.92 -2.81 -7.75
N VAL A 88 7.07 -2.89 -6.72
CA VAL A 88 6.54 -1.69 -6.01
C VAL A 88 7.64 -0.78 -5.47
N SER A 89 8.80 -1.33 -5.10
CA SER A 89 9.95 -0.54 -4.63
C SER A 89 10.52 0.41 -5.68
N SER A 90 10.31 0.15 -6.98
CA SER A 90 10.76 1.04 -8.06
C SER A 90 9.75 2.15 -8.39
N TRP A 91 8.52 2.10 -7.86
CA TRP A 91 7.45 3.05 -8.22
C TRP A 91 7.76 4.50 -7.87
N ALA A 92 8.74 4.73 -6.99
CA ALA A 92 9.20 6.06 -6.64
C ALA A 92 10.07 6.72 -7.74
N THR A 93 10.64 5.93 -8.65
CA THR A 93 11.44 6.41 -9.80
C THR A 93 10.84 6.01 -11.15
N THR A 94 10.08 4.92 -11.19
CA THR A 94 9.48 4.36 -12.41
C THR A 94 8.03 4.04 -12.14
N ALA A 95 7.14 4.91 -12.59
CA ALA A 95 5.69 4.71 -12.44
C ALA A 95 5.24 3.39 -13.10
N PRO A 96 4.28 2.66 -12.49
CA PRO A 96 3.67 1.51 -13.12
C PRO A 96 2.74 1.94 -14.27
N ALA A 97 2.17 0.95 -14.97
CA ALA A 97 1.35 1.17 -16.15
C ALA A 97 0.10 2.04 -15.90
N ASN A 98 -0.55 1.89 -14.75
CA ASN A 98 -1.83 2.52 -14.47
C ASN A 98 -1.74 3.53 -13.31
N VAL A 99 -2.39 4.67 -13.50
CA VAL A 99 -2.69 5.65 -12.45
C VAL A 99 -4.18 5.56 -12.16
N PHE A 100 -4.57 5.17 -10.94
CA PHE A 100 -5.98 5.00 -10.60
C PHE A 100 -6.60 6.31 -10.09
N PRO A 101 -7.67 6.83 -10.71
CA PRO A 101 -8.35 8.03 -10.23
C PRO A 101 -9.10 7.71 -8.93
N ALA A 102 -8.87 8.51 -7.89
CA ALA A 102 -9.64 8.41 -6.64
C ALA A 102 -11.14 8.45 -6.97
N ILE A 103 -11.94 7.63 -6.29
CA ILE A 103 -13.40 7.60 -6.45
C ILE A 103 -13.93 8.98 -6.09
N GLY A 104 -14.51 9.66 -7.10
CA GLY A 104 -14.99 11.03 -7.02
C GLY A 104 -13.91 12.12 -7.12
N GLY A 105 -12.64 11.78 -7.31
CA GLY A 105 -11.52 12.72 -7.29
C GLY A 105 -11.44 13.65 -8.51
N GLU A 106 -11.89 13.23 -9.69
CA GLU A 106 -11.84 14.08 -10.88
C GLU A 106 -12.72 15.32 -10.78
N LYS A 107 -13.84 15.20 -10.06
CA LYS A 107 -14.83 16.27 -9.87
C LYS A 107 -15.03 16.67 -8.41
N ASN A 108 -14.20 16.15 -7.51
CA ASN A 108 -14.27 16.36 -6.06
C ASN A 108 -15.65 16.03 -5.45
N ILE A 109 -16.26 14.94 -5.93
CA ILE A 109 -17.60 14.50 -5.52
C ILE A 109 -17.48 13.49 -4.37
N PRO A 110 -18.15 13.71 -3.24
CA PRO A 110 -18.20 12.72 -2.16
C PRO A 110 -18.96 11.46 -2.54
N PHE A 111 -18.42 10.31 -2.16
CA PHE A 111 -19.06 9.00 -2.25
C PHE A 111 -19.82 8.68 -0.96
N GLY A 112 -21.14 8.53 -1.06
CA GLY A 112 -22.06 8.25 0.05
C GLY A 112 -22.61 6.82 0.08
N GLY A 113 -22.05 5.91 -0.72
CA GLY A 113 -22.42 4.50 -0.71
C GLY A 113 -21.68 3.67 0.34
N HIS A 114 -21.94 2.37 0.33
CA HIS A 114 -21.34 1.41 1.28
C HIS A 114 -20.52 0.38 0.51
N VAL A 115 -19.24 0.25 0.83
CA VAL A 115 -18.35 -0.76 0.23
C VAL A 115 -17.98 -1.80 1.30
N ASN A 116 -18.29 -3.06 1.02
CA ASN A 116 -17.78 -4.20 1.76
C ASN A 116 -16.64 -4.85 0.97
N GLY A 117 -15.44 -4.89 1.51
CA GLY A 117 -14.34 -5.64 0.91
C GLY A 117 -14.54 -7.15 1.02
N ASN A 118 -15.41 -7.63 1.90
CA ASN A 118 -15.74 -9.05 2.05
C ASN A 118 -14.48 -9.93 2.20
N GLY A 119 -13.48 -9.39 2.90
CA GLY A 119 -12.17 -10.01 3.10
C GLY A 119 -11.16 -9.84 1.96
N HIS A 120 -11.59 -9.37 0.79
CA HIS A 120 -10.74 -9.17 -0.38
C HIS A 120 -9.87 -7.91 -0.31
N ALA A 121 -8.84 -7.90 -1.15
CA ALA A 121 -7.87 -6.83 -1.24
C ALA A 121 -7.87 -6.12 -2.60
N ILE A 122 -7.59 -4.83 -2.59
CA ILE A 122 -7.21 -4.05 -3.78
C ILE A 122 -5.70 -3.84 -3.75
N TYR A 123 -5.00 -4.35 -4.77
CA TYR A 123 -3.56 -4.30 -4.91
C TYR A 123 -3.12 -3.22 -5.89
N GLY A 124 -2.00 -2.58 -5.56
CA GLY A 124 -1.23 -1.82 -6.53
C GLY A 124 -1.86 -0.49 -6.94
N LEU A 125 -2.63 0.14 -6.05
CA LEU A 125 -3.12 1.49 -6.28
C LEU A 125 -1.92 2.44 -6.36
N TYR A 126 -1.73 3.04 -7.54
CA TYR A 126 -0.74 4.06 -7.78
C TYR A 126 -1.41 5.40 -8.12
N GLN A 127 -1.02 6.45 -7.41
CA GLN A 127 -1.49 7.82 -7.64
C GLN A 127 -0.33 8.79 -7.60
N SER A 128 -0.24 9.65 -8.60
CA SER A 128 0.75 10.74 -8.69
C SER A 128 0.10 12.03 -9.21
N GLY A 129 0.89 13.10 -9.37
CA GLY A 129 0.41 14.40 -9.88
C GLY A 129 -0.40 15.22 -8.88
N SER A 130 -0.89 16.39 -9.27
CA SER A 130 -1.64 17.27 -8.36
C SER A 130 -3.14 16.97 -8.33
N ALA A 131 -3.73 16.95 -7.14
CA ALA A 131 -5.16 16.82 -6.90
C ALA A 131 -5.55 17.45 -5.54
N LEU A 132 -6.81 17.80 -5.32
CA LEU A 132 -7.23 18.31 -4.00
C LEU A 132 -7.07 17.26 -2.89
N GLY A 133 -7.27 15.98 -3.21
CA GLY A 133 -7.00 14.89 -2.28
C GLY A 133 -6.78 13.55 -2.97
N LYS A 134 -6.01 12.68 -2.31
CA LYS A 134 -5.63 11.34 -2.81
C LYS A 134 -5.96 10.22 -1.83
N GLY A 135 -6.22 9.04 -2.39
CA GLY A 135 -6.72 7.84 -1.71
C GLY A 135 -7.62 7.03 -2.62
N LEU A 136 -8.13 5.90 -2.13
CA LEU A 136 -9.17 5.15 -2.85
C LEU A 136 -10.41 6.03 -3.07
N PHE A 137 -10.87 6.73 -2.02
CA PHE A 137 -11.93 7.73 -2.11
C PHE A 137 -11.36 9.14 -1.98
N PHE A 138 -11.82 10.05 -2.85
CA PHE A 138 -11.54 11.47 -2.66
C PHE A 138 -12.20 11.97 -1.37
N ASN A 139 -13.51 11.79 -1.23
CA ASN A 139 -14.24 12.11 -0.01
C ASN A 139 -15.24 11.01 0.29
N LEU A 140 -15.06 10.33 1.43
CA LEU A 140 -15.96 9.30 1.91
C LEU A 140 -17.03 9.92 2.81
N ALA A 141 -18.30 9.75 2.43
CA ALA A 141 -19.47 10.12 3.22
C ALA A 141 -20.33 8.91 3.64
N GLY A 142 -20.00 7.71 3.14
CA GLY A 142 -20.66 6.46 3.51
C GLY A 142 -19.73 5.52 4.30
N THR A 143 -19.80 4.22 4.01
CA THR A 143 -19.10 3.18 4.77
C THR A 143 -18.09 2.44 3.91
N VAL A 144 -16.92 2.14 4.47
CA VAL A 144 -15.98 1.15 3.93
C VAL A 144 -15.68 0.17 5.04
N ARG A 145 -15.87 -1.13 4.78
CA ARG A 145 -15.56 -2.18 5.74
C ARG A 145 -14.88 -3.40 5.15
N GLU A 146 -14.17 -4.16 5.98
CA GLU A 146 -13.56 -5.46 5.63
C GLU A 146 -12.72 -5.39 4.34
N LEU A 147 -12.02 -4.28 4.14
CA LEU A 147 -11.26 -3.98 2.93
C LEU A 147 -9.76 -3.84 3.23
N ALA A 148 -8.97 -4.59 2.47
CA ALA A 148 -7.53 -4.45 2.44
C ALA A 148 -7.09 -3.63 1.23
N LEU A 149 -6.27 -2.60 1.44
CA LEU A 149 -5.50 -1.97 0.36
C LEU A 149 -4.05 -2.35 0.52
N LYS A 150 -3.49 -3.06 -0.46
CA LYS A 150 -2.14 -3.61 -0.38
C LYS A 150 -1.24 -3.05 -1.47
N LYS A 151 0.05 -2.90 -1.14
CA LYS A 151 1.09 -2.44 -2.09
C LYS A 151 0.75 -1.10 -2.76
N MET A 152 0.21 -0.17 -1.97
CA MET A 152 -0.14 1.16 -2.46
C MET A 152 1.10 2.05 -2.61
N TYR A 153 1.07 2.95 -3.58
CA TYR A 153 2.01 4.07 -3.67
C TYR A 153 1.28 5.34 -4.04
N VAL A 154 1.39 6.35 -3.19
CA VAL A 154 0.72 7.63 -3.39
C VAL A 154 1.76 8.73 -3.29
N ALA A 155 1.95 9.49 -4.36
CA ALA A 155 2.78 10.68 -4.38
C ALA A 155 1.89 11.90 -4.64
N SER A 156 1.81 12.78 -3.64
CA SER A 156 1.05 14.01 -3.66
C SER A 156 1.98 15.22 -3.85
N SER A 157 1.45 16.26 -4.48
CA SER A 157 2.16 17.55 -4.62
C SER A 157 1.98 18.46 -3.40
N ALA A 158 2.76 19.54 -3.30
CA ALA A 158 2.64 20.57 -2.26
C ALA A 158 1.26 21.25 -2.21
N SER A 159 0.54 21.29 -3.34
CA SER A 159 -0.79 21.88 -3.44
C SER A 159 -1.93 20.94 -3.05
N ASP A 160 -1.64 19.66 -2.84
CA ASP A 160 -2.66 18.69 -2.45
C ASP A 160 -2.97 18.86 -0.97
N PHE A 161 -4.26 18.89 -0.63
CA PHE A 161 -4.68 19.28 0.71
C PHE A 161 -4.62 18.11 1.69
N ALA A 162 -5.11 16.94 1.27
CA ALA A 162 -5.17 15.75 2.11
C ALA A 162 -4.86 14.46 1.33
N THR A 163 -4.18 13.52 1.98
CA THR A 163 -3.91 12.18 1.43
C THR A 163 -4.17 11.13 2.50
N GLY A 164 -4.88 10.07 2.13
CA GLY A 164 -5.03 8.88 2.97
C GLY A 164 -5.25 7.63 2.14
N GLY A 165 -4.96 6.45 2.68
CA GLY A 165 -5.08 5.19 1.92
C GLY A 165 -6.53 4.93 1.50
N ILE A 166 -7.44 4.87 2.48
CA ILE A 166 -8.87 4.68 2.23
C ILE A 166 -9.49 5.97 1.69
N ALA A 167 -9.27 7.10 2.36
CA ALA A 167 -9.91 8.36 1.98
C ALA A 167 -9.01 9.58 2.17
N ALA A 168 -9.03 10.52 1.23
CA ALA A 168 -8.39 11.82 1.45
C ALA A 168 -9.14 12.61 2.54
N PHE A 169 -10.47 12.66 2.42
CA PHE A 169 -11.38 13.28 3.36
C PHE A 169 -12.46 12.31 3.79
N THR A 170 -12.93 12.45 5.03
CA THR A 170 -14.21 11.89 5.46
C THR A 170 -15.21 13.00 5.72
N SER A 171 -16.50 12.71 5.52
CA SER A 171 -17.62 13.58 5.93
C SER A 171 -18.21 13.10 7.26
N ALA A 172 -19.03 13.94 7.90
CA ALA A 172 -19.79 13.52 9.08
C ALA A 172 -20.66 12.28 8.78
N GLY A 173 -20.63 11.29 9.65
CA GLY A 173 -21.33 10.01 9.47
C GLY A 173 -20.58 8.95 8.65
N ALA A 174 -19.41 9.29 8.09
CA ALA A 174 -18.57 8.31 7.41
C ALA A 174 -18.02 7.27 8.39
N VAL A 175 -17.93 6.02 7.95
CA VAL A 175 -17.42 4.89 8.75
C VAL A 175 -16.34 4.15 7.98
N ILE A 176 -15.17 3.98 8.58
CA ILE A 176 -14.10 3.09 8.10
C ILE A 176 -13.88 2.05 9.19
N GLU A 177 -14.16 0.78 8.92
CA GLU A 177 -14.06 -0.27 9.93
C GLU A 177 -13.48 -1.57 9.42
N GLU A 178 -12.66 -2.26 10.20
CA GLU A 178 -12.11 -3.56 9.79
C GLU A 178 -11.36 -3.47 8.46
N CYS A 179 -10.65 -2.35 8.25
CA CYS A 179 -9.88 -2.10 7.05
C CYS A 179 -8.39 -2.09 7.36
N MET A 180 -7.60 -2.46 6.35
CA MET A 180 -6.14 -2.33 6.42
C MET A 180 -5.57 -1.61 5.21
N VAL A 181 -4.48 -0.89 5.42
CA VAL A 181 -3.73 -0.21 4.36
C VAL A 181 -2.26 -0.58 4.47
N GLU A 182 -1.65 -1.00 3.36
CA GLU A 182 -0.22 -1.21 3.21
C GLU A 182 0.31 -0.42 2.01
N GLY A 183 1.38 0.35 2.22
CA GLY A 183 2.01 1.10 1.14
C GLY A 183 2.94 2.22 1.58
N THR A 184 3.39 3.00 0.60
CA THR A 184 4.31 4.12 0.81
C THR A 184 3.70 5.41 0.29
N PHE A 185 3.47 6.39 1.17
CA PHE A 185 2.81 7.65 0.82
C PHE A 185 3.73 8.84 1.05
N TYR A 186 3.78 9.70 0.04
CA TYR A 186 4.44 11.00 0.06
C TYR A 186 3.36 12.06 -0.13
N ALA A 187 3.31 13.07 0.73
CA ALA A 187 2.37 14.16 0.56
C ALA A 187 2.96 15.53 0.89
N GLY A 188 2.54 16.55 0.16
CA GLY A 188 2.88 17.92 0.50
C GLY A 188 2.00 18.51 1.62
N GLY A 189 0.74 18.06 1.69
CA GLY A 189 -0.26 18.50 2.66
C GLY A 189 -0.44 17.54 3.84
N THR A 190 -1.69 17.43 4.31
CA THR A 190 -2.06 16.57 5.43
C THR A 190 -2.07 15.09 5.02
N LEU A 191 -1.37 14.23 5.75
CA LEU A 191 -1.19 12.82 5.42
C LEU A 191 -1.64 11.92 6.57
N GLY A 192 -2.49 10.94 6.27
CA GLY A 192 -2.83 9.85 7.18
C GLY A 192 -2.66 8.48 6.52
N GLY A 193 -2.34 7.44 7.28
CA GLY A 193 -2.27 6.07 6.73
C GLY A 193 -3.64 5.57 6.25
N LEU A 194 -4.70 5.78 7.04
CA LEU A 194 -6.07 5.41 6.67
C LEU A 194 -6.80 6.57 6.01
N ALA A 195 -6.79 7.75 6.65
CA ALA A 195 -7.50 8.93 6.18
C ALA A 195 -6.68 10.21 6.34
N GLY A 196 -6.68 11.08 5.33
CA GLY A 196 -6.01 12.37 5.44
C GLY A 196 -6.67 13.25 6.52
N ILE A 197 -7.95 13.54 6.35
CA ILE A 197 -8.74 14.34 7.30
C ILE A 197 -10.00 13.59 7.74
N VAL A 198 -10.12 13.41 9.05
CA VAL A 198 -11.28 12.81 9.70
C VAL A 198 -12.20 13.90 10.24
N SER A 199 -13.39 14.05 9.65
CA SER A 199 -14.35 15.10 10.04
C SER A 199 -15.08 14.76 11.34
N GLY A 200 -15.63 15.79 11.99
CA GLY A 200 -16.53 15.61 13.14
C GLY A 200 -17.69 14.68 12.82
N GLY A 201 -17.92 13.68 13.67
CA GLY A 201 -18.94 12.66 13.49
C GLY A 201 -18.55 11.50 12.54
N ALA A 202 -17.33 11.48 11.98
CA ALA A 202 -16.79 10.31 11.31
C ALA A 202 -16.17 9.32 12.32
N VAL A 203 -16.17 8.03 11.96
CA VAL A 203 -15.67 6.93 12.80
C VAL A 203 -14.66 6.10 12.04
N ILE A 204 -13.49 5.90 12.65
CA ILE A 204 -12.50 4.90 12.24
C ILE A 204 -12.32 3.92 13.41
N ARG A 205 -12.56 2.63 13.17
CA ARG A 205 -12.46 1.61 14.24
C ARG A 205 -11.97 0.27 13.73
N ASN A 206 -11.30 -0.51 14.55
CA ASN A 206 -10.84 -1.86 14.17
C ASN A 206 -9.98 -1.85 12.89
N CYS A 207 -9.11 -0.86 12.70
CA CYS A 207 -8.33 -0.73 11.47
C CYS A 207 -6.83 -0.79 11.78
N TYR A 208 -6.03 -1.08 10.76
CA TYR A 208 -4.59 -0.88 10.88
C TYR A 208 -3.93 -0.37 9.61
N ALA A 209 -2.83 0.36 9.78
CA ALA A 209 -2.01 0.83 8.67
C ALA A 209 -0.60 0.25 8.81
N ASN A 210 -0.11 -0.41 7.77
CA ASN A 210 1.26 -0.88 7.61
C ASN A 210 1.98 -0.03 6.56
N VAL A 211 2.34 1.21 6.91
CA VAL A 211 2.69 2.24 5.93
C VAL A 211 4.01 2.93 6.21
N SER A 212 4.61 3.49 5.16
CA SER A 212 5.69 4.48 5.27
C SER A 212 5.15 5.83 4.82
N LEU A 213 5.09 6.79 5.73
CA LEU A 213 4.48 8.10 5.51
C LEU A 213 5.55 9.19 5.56
N MET A 214 5.59 10.01 4.51
CA MET A 214 6.45 11.19 4.44
C MET A 214 5.61 12.41 4.04
N SER A 215 5.58 13.44 4.89
CA SER A 215 4.88 14.69 4.60
C SER A 215 5.79 15.91 4.63
N GLY A 216 5.50 16.89 3.76
CA GLY A 216 6.07 18.23 3.83
C GLY A 216 5.49 19.11 4.95
N ARG A 217 4.37 18.71 5.57
CA ARG A 217 3.66 19.52 6.57
C ARG A 217 3.14 18.71 7.75
N THR A 218 2.13 17.88 7.56
CA THR A 218 1.42 17.21 8.66
C THR A 218 1.22 15.74 8.32
N ALA A 219 1.69 14.84 9.18
CA ALA A 219 1.49 13.41 9.02
C ALA A 219 1.13 12.74 10.34
N GLY A 220 0.10 11.89 10.33
CA GLY A 220 -0.20 10.96 11.41
C GLY A 220 -0.41 9.55 10.88
N GLY A 221 -0.05 8.53 11.65
CA GLY A 221 0.00 7.15 11.16
C GLY A 221 -1.36 6.58 10.74
N LEU A 222 -2.44 6.98 11.40
CA LEU A 222 -3.81 6.57 11.05
C LEU A 222 -4.59 7.71 10.40
N ALA A 223 -4.55 8.89 11.01
CA ALA A 223 -5.19 10.09 10.50
C ALA A 223 -4.20 11.25 10.42
N GLY A 224 -4.23 12.07 9.38
CA GLY A 224 -3.43 13.30 9.37
C GLY A 224 -4.02 14.35 10.33
N GLU A 225 -5.30 14.63 10.18
CA GLU A 225 -6.10 15.43 11.09
C GLU A 225 -7.31 14.62 11.58
N ASN A 226 -7.55 14.59 12.89
CA ASN A 226 -8.68 13.90 13.49
C ASN A 226 -9.61 14.84 14.27
N ASN A 227 -10.80 15.08 13.73
CA ASN A 227 -11.91 15.74 14.42
C ASN A 227 -13.07 14.78 14.74
N GLY A 228 -12.95 13.50 14.36
CA GLY A 228 -13.95 12.46 14.58
C GLY A 228 -13.60 11.54 15.75
N SER A 229 -13.80 10.23 15.55
CA SER A 229 -13.41 9.20 16.51
C SER A 229 -12.50 8.17 15.86
N LEU A 230 -11.41 7.85 16.55
CA LEU A 230 -10.44 6.82 16.18
C LEU A 230 -10.35 5.84 17.34
N SER A 231 -10.64 4.56 17.09
CA SER A 231 -10.64 3.56 18.15
C SER A 231 -10.11 2.19 17.73
N LYS A 232 -9.59 1.40 18.67
CA LYS A 232 -9.27 -0.02 18.45
C LYS A 232 -8.42 -0.27 17.21
N SER A 233 -7.45 0.58 16.98
CA SER A 233 -6.72 0.64 15.70
C SER A 233 -5.25 0.86 15.94
N TYR A 234 -4.40 0.41 15.03
CA TYR A 234 -2.96 0.60 15.19
C TYR A 234 -2.23 0.94 13.91
N MET A 235 -1.15 1.70 14.07
CA MET A 235 -0.20 1.99 13.00
C MET A 235 1.04 1.10 13.20
N ASN A 236 1.52 0.47 12.13
CA ASN A 236 2.82 -0.16 12.04
C ASN A 236 3.64 0.49 10.91
N GLY A 237 4.80 1.07 11.24
CA GLY A 237 5.68 1.67 10.25
C GLY A 237 6.09 3.09 10.59
N LEU A 238 6.59 3.81 9.59
CA LEU A 238 7.30 5.07 9.80
C LEU A 238 6.42 6.27 9.47
N VAL A 239 6.54 7.33 10.27
CA VAL A 239 5.98 8.65 9.98
C VAL A 239 7.10 9.70 10.03
N TYR A 240 7.27 10.44 8.95
CA TYR A 240 8.30 11.47 8.81
C TYR A 240 7.71 12.80 8.30
N THR A 241 8.09 13.94 8.92
CA THR A 241 7.75 15.28 8.42
C THR A 241 9.00 16.12 8.18
N ILE A 242 9.06 16.81 7.03
CA ILE A 242 10.26 17.56 6.58
C ILE A 242 10.47 18.86 7.37
N ASP A 243 9.39 19.46 7.88
CA ASP A 243 9.47 20.68 8.69
C ASP A 243 9.94 20.44 10.14
N GLY A 244 10.22 19.17 10.51
CA GLY A 244 10.67 18.78 11.84
C GLY A 244 9.59 18.88 12.93
N SER A 245 8.32 19.14 12.58
CA SER A 245 7.22 19.36 13.53
C SER A 245 6.51 18.06 13.96
N VAL A 246 7.24 16.99 14.28
CA VAL A 246 6.61 15.77 14.83
C VAL A 246 6.27 16.00 16.30
N ARG A 247 4.98 16.26 16.60
CA ARG A 247 4.47 16.44 17.97
C ARG A 247 4.27 15.09 18.68
N ALA A 248 4.43 15.02 20.00
CA ALA A 248 4.06 13.82 20.77
C ALA A 248 2.55 13.52 20.63
N GLY A 249 2.16 12.27 20.34
CA GLY A 249 0.79 11.89 19.93
C GLY A 249 0.56 11.88 18.41
N ALA A 250 1.47 12.49 17.64
CA ALA A 250 1.44 12.47 16.17
C ALA A 250 1.53 11.11 15.49
N PRO A 251 2.09 10.01 16.06
CA PRO A 251 2.18 8.77 15.29
C PRO A 251 0.83 8.15 14.97
N LEU A 252 -0.28 8.56 15.60
CA LEU A 252 -1.63 8.08 15.26
C LEU A 252 -2.47 9.16 14.59
N ALA A 253 -2.52 10.36 15.19
CA ALA A 253 -3.09 11.54 14.56
C ALA A 253 -2.32 12.81 14.91
N ALA A 254 -2.00 13.64 13.92
CA ALA A 254 -1.09 14.77 14.12
C ALA A 254 -1.76 15.99 14.76
N VAL A 255 -3.01 16.28 14.37
CA VAL A 255 -3.79 17.44 14.82
C VAL A 255 -5.29 17.12 14.91
N GLY A 256 -6.07 18.05 15.46
CA GLY A 256 -7.53 17.96 15.56
C GLY A 256 -8.02 17.77 17.00
N SER A 257 -9.34 17.87 17.20
CA SER A 257 -10.00 17.78 18.52
C SER A 257 -10.78 16.48 18.73
N GLY A 258 -10.66 15.54 17.81
CA GLY A 258 -11.33 14.25 17.84
C GLY A 258 -10.81 13.31 18.93
N SER A 259 -11.59 12.27 19.21
CA SER A 259 -11.24 11.25 20.21
C SER A 259 -10.31 10.19 19.63
N ILE A 260 -9.36 9.72 20.44
CA ILE A 260 -8.48 8.60 20.16
C ILE A 260 -8.52 7.67 21.39
N SER A 261 -8.94 6.43 21.21
CA SER A 261 -9.14 5.46 22.30
C SER A 261 -8.64 4.09 21.88
N GLU A 262 -7.95 3.35 22.75
CA GLU A 262 -7.54 1.96 22.44
C GLU A 262 -6.74 1.87 21.12
N CYS A 263 -5.83 2.82 20.88
CA CYS A 263 -5.00 2.85 19.68
C CYS A 263 -3.50 2.74 19.99
N TYR A 264 -2.77 2.11 19.06
CA TYR A 264 -1.38 1.70 19.27
C TYR A 264 -0.49 2.10 18.10
N TYR A 265 0.73 2.54 18.39
CA TYR A 265 1.78 2.76 17.39
C TYR A 265 2.87 1.71 17.57
N ILE A 266 3.24 1.07 16.48
CA ILE A 266 4.21 -0.01 16.40
C ILE A 266 5.36 0.45 15.51
N ASP A 267 6.54 0.62 16.10
CA ASP A 267 7.76 0.92 15.36
C ASP A 267 8.58 -0.36 15.19
N SER A 268 8.15 -1.22 14.25
CA SER A 268 8.81 -2.50 13.99
C SER A 268 9.86 -2.44 12.88
N TRP A 269 10.15 -1.27 12.32
CA TRP A 269 11.05 -1.15 11.19
C TRP A 269 12.48 -0.99 11.72
N GLU A 270 13.24 -2.08 11.71
CA GLU A 270 14.70 -2.00 11.84
C GLU A 270 15.20 -0.97 10.82
N LYS A 271 15.96 0.04 11.27
CA LYS A 271 16.46 1.19 10.50
C LYS A 271 16.80 0.83 9.05
N LYS A 272 15.82 0.92 8.14
CA LYS A 272 16.02 0.82 6.70
C LYS A 272 16.13 2.23 6.15
N GLU A 273 17.18 2.47 5.38
CA GLU A 273 17.46 3.77 4.78
C GLU A 273 16.23 4.29 4.04
N VAL A 274 15.69 5.43 4.49
CA VAL A 274 14.55 6.07 3.84
C VAL A 274 15.09 6.86 2.67
N TRP A 275 14.91 6.34 1.46
CA TRP A 275 15.18 7.07 0.24
C TRP A 275 14.10 8.16 0.02
N THR A 276 14.52 9.42 -0.01
CA THR A 276 13.67 10.58 -0.32
C THR A 276 13.53 10.76 -1.84
N PRO A 277 12.31 10.87 -2.39
CA PRO A 277 12.13 11.06 -3.83
C PRO A 277 12.73 12.36 -4.37
N PRO A 278 13.24 12.38 -5.62
CA PRO A 278 13.95 13.51 -6.22
C PRO A 278 13.08 14.73 -6.59
N PHE A 279 11.76 14.65 -6.42
CA PHE A 279 10.83 15.74 -6.77
C PHE A 279 10.58 16.77 -5.65
N MET A 280 11.24 16.64 -4.50
CA MET A 280 11.22 17.65 -3.44
C MET A 280 12.40 18.60 -3.61
N SER A 281 12.13 19.91 -3.61
CA SER A 281 13.05 20.98 -4.03
C SER A 281 14.30 21.17 -3.16
N ASP A 282 14.31 20.58 -1.97
CA ASP A 282 15.46 20.60 -1.07
C ASP A 282 16.03 19.18 -0.99
N GLY A 283 17.15 18.94 -1.67
CA GLY A 283 17.78 17.63 -1.81
C GLY A 283 18.10 16.89 -0.49
N PRO A 284 18.61 15.66 -0.56
CA PRO A 284 18.68 14.74 0.57
C PRO A 284 19.47 15.33 1.74
N GLN A 285 18.80 15.52 2.88
CA GLN A 285 19.45 15.81 4.16
C GLN A 285 19.24 14.60 5.06
N LEU A 286 20.24 13.72 5.11
CA LEU A 286 20.35 12.73 6.18
C LEU A 286 20.55 13.49 7.48
N ARG A 287 19.51 13.58 8.31
CA ARG A 287 19.63 14.03 9.70
C ARG A 287 19.49 12.81 10.59
N GLU A 288 20.58 12.45 11.26
CA GLU A 288 20.51 11.62 12.45
C GLU A 288 19.54 12.27 13.45
N GLU A 289 18.72 11.43 14.09
CA GLU A 289 17.84 11.72 15.23
C GLU A 289 16.39 12.17 14.95
N ALA A 290 15.50 11.17 14.94
CA ALA A 290 14.49 11.00 16.00
C ALA A 290 14.09 9.51 16.04
N SER A 291 15.05 8.63 16.30
CA SER A 291 14.74 7.23 16.64
C SER A 291 14.05 7.25 18.00
N TYR A 292 12.71 7.15 18.02
CA TYR A 292 12.01 6.78 19.24
C TYR A 292 12.33 5.31 19.52
N ASN A 293 13.53 5.09 20.07
CA ASN A 293 13.87 3.83 20.70
C ASN A 293 12.79 3.52 21.73
N SER A 294 12.18 2.34 21.55
CA SER A 294 11.17 1.72 22.40
C SER A 294 9.79 2.41 22.39
N ALA A 295 8.79 1.63 21.99
CA ALA A 295 7.51 1.57 22.68
C ALA A 295 6.90 2.92 23.07
N ALA A 296 6.12 3.55 22.18
CA ALA A 296 5.29 4.69 22.57
C ALA A 296 3.83 4.42 22.20
N SER A 297 3.12 3.82 23.16
CA SER A 297 1.66 3.85 23.27
C SER A 297 1.15 5.30 23.20
N LEU A 298 0.01 5.56 22.53
CA LEU A 298 -1.20 5.97 23.27
C LEU A 298 -2.44 6.41 22.48
N SER A 299 -3.59 5.93 22.99
CA SER A 299 -4.79 6.74 23.21
C SER A 299 -4.62 7.68 24.42
N ALA A 300 -4.26 8.95 24.21
CA ALA A 300 -4.45 10.02 25.20
C ALA A 300 -4.10 9.72 26.70
N GLY A 301 -2.86 9.31 27.04
CA GLY A 301 -2.32 9.35 28.43
C GLY A 301 -2.17 8.06 29.26
N GLY A 302 -1.66 6.98 28.70
CA GLY A 302 -1.47 5.64 29.28
C GLY A 302 -0.14 4.99 28.86
N LEU A 303 0.14 3.79 29.38
CA LEU A 303 1.49 3.28 29.50
C LEU A 303 2.01 2.61 28.22
N ALA A 304 3.29 2.86 27.91
CA ALA A 304 4.02 2.23 26.82
C ALA A 304 4.10 0.71 27.00
N LEU A 305 3.70 -0.02 25.96
CA LEU A 305 3.87 -1.47 25.89
C LEU A 305 5.25 -1.79 25.32
N THR A 306 6.02 -2.63 26.02
CA THR A 306 7.27 -3.19 25.51
C THR A 306 7.06 -4.00 24.22
N ALA A 307 8.14 -4.19 23.45
CA ALA A 307 8.09 -5.02 22.23
C ALA A 307 7.59 -6.45 22.50
N GLU A 308 7.82 -7.00 23.71
CA GLU A 308 7.29 -8.32 24.09
C GLU A 308 5.80 -8.27 24.44
N GLN A 309 5.34 -7.23 25.13
CA GLN A 309 3.91 -7.04 25.40
C GLN A 309 3.10 -6.86 24.11
N MET A 310 3.65 -6.16 23.12
CA MET A 310 3.02 -5.98 21.80
C MET A 310 2.82 -7.28 21.01
N LYS A 311 3.40 -8.41 21.46
CA LYS A 311 3.21 -9.75 20.87
C LYS A 311 2.15 -10.58 21.58
N THR A 312 1.44 -10.00 22.56
CA THR A 312 0.44 -10.69 23.38
C THR A 312 -0.92 -10.02 23.23
N ALA A 313 -1.95 -10.81 22.96
CA ALA A 313 -3.31 -10.31 22.71
C ALA A 313 -3.84 -9.51 23.90
N GLU A 314 -3.51 -9.93 25.11
CA GLU A 314 -3.92 -9.31 26.37
C GLU A 314 -3.42 -7.86 26.52
N SER A 315 -2.40 -7.47 25.77
CA SER A 315 -1.87 -6.10 25.80
C SER A 315 -2.70 -5.11 24.96
N PHE A 316 -3.51 -5.60 24.02
CA PHE A 316 -4.38 -4.78 23.18
C PHE A 316 -5.77 -4.62 23.80
N VAL A 317 -5.84 -3.79 24.85
CA VAL A 317 -7.09 -3.46 25.54
C VAL A 317 -8.14 -2.94 24.54
N GLY A 318 -9.35 -3.48 24.61
CA GLY A 318 -10.49 -3.09 23.77
C GLY A 318 -10.59 -3.81 22.43
N PHE A 319 -9.52 -4.50 22.00
CA PHE A 319 -9.53 -5.35 20.82
C PHE A 319 -10.32 -6.63 21.09
N ASP A 320 -11.15 -7.02 20.13
CA ASP A 320 -11.93 -8.25 20.16
C ASP A 320 -11.17 -9.35 19.40
N PHE A 321 -10.49 -10.23 20.13
CA PHE A 321 -9.76 -11.37 19.56
C PHE A 321 -10.64 -12.61 19.34
N GLU A 322 -11.95 -12.53 19.58
CA GLU A 322 -12.88 -13.61 19.31
C GLU A 322 -13.52 -13.45 17.92
N ALA A 323 -13.81 -12.21 17.51
CA ALA A 323 -14.56 -11.93 16.29
C ALA A 323 -13.83 -11.06 15.25
N VAL A 324 -12.91 -10.18 15.66
CA VAL A 324 -12.34 -9.16 14.76
C VAL A 324 -10.86 -9.38 14.50
N TRP A 325 -10.09 -9.65 15.55
CA TRP A 325 -8.64 -9.71 15.52
C TRP A 325 -8.11 -11.11 15.80
N THR A 326 -6.95 -11.42 15.26
CA THR A 326 -6.20 -12.64 15.56
C THR A 326 -4.71 -12.35 15.63
N MET A 327 -3.99 -13.12 16.43
CA MET A 327 -2.52 -13.13 16.42
C MET A 327 -1.95 -14.50 16.02
N GLU A 328 -2.82 -15.42 15.59
CA GLU A 328 -2.47 -16.82 15.25
C GLU A 328 -2.04 -17.01 13.78
N GLY A 329 -1.80 -15.93 13.05
CA GLY A 329 -1.47 -15.91 11.62
C GLY A 329 0.01 -16.00 11.25
N GLU A 330 0.36 -15.34 10.15
CA GLU A 330 1.68 -15.26 9.51
C GLU A 330 2.85 -15.25 10.52
N THR A 331 3.70 -16.27 10.53
CA THR A 331 4.75 -16.38 11.57
C THR A 331 5.80 -15.26 11.53
N SER A 332 5.83 -14.48 10.45
CA SER A 332 6.69 -13.31 10.26
C SER A 332 6.05 -12.00 10.77
N TYR A 333 4.72 -11.88 10.76
CA TYR A 333 3.99 -10.70 11.25
C TYR A 333 3.37 -10.97 12.62
N ARG A 334 3.94 -10.37 13.67
CA ARG A 334 3.67 -10.73 15.08
C ARG A 334 2.65 -9.83 15.79
N TYR A 335 1.88 -9.03 15.04
CA TYR A 335 0.93 -8.07 15.58
C TYR A 335 -0.52 -8.45 15.20
N PRO A 336 -1.56 -7.90 15.85
CA PRO A 336 -2.95 -8.24 15.58
C PRO A 336 -3.31 -8.08 14.11
N GLN A 337 -3.88 -9.11 13.49
CA GLN A 337 -4.38 -9.09 12.12
C GLN A 337 -5.90 -9.19 12.13
N LEU A 338 -6.56 -8.64 11.10
CA LEU A 338 -8.00 -8.78 10.96
C LEU A 338 -8.35 -10.19 10.48
N ILE A 339 -9.31 -10.83 11.14
CA ILE A 339 -9.76 -12.19 10.81
C ILE A 339 -10.32 -12.23 9.37
N CYS A 340 -11.05 -11.20 8.95
CA CYS A 340 -11.64 -11.12 7.61
C CYS A 340 -10.61 -11.16 6.47
N HIS A 341 -9.33 -10.86 6.73
CA HIS A 341 -8.26 -10.84 5.73
C HIS A 341 -7.32 -12.05 5.80
N GLN A 342 -7.57 -13.02 6.68
CA GLN A 342 -6.78 -14.25 6.70
C GLN A 342 -7.15 -15.15 5.50
N PRO A 343 -6.17 -15.84 4.90
CA PRO A 343 -6.46 -16.90 3.94
C PRO A 343 -7.42 -17.89 4.59
N LEU A 344 -8.52 -18.23 3.91
CA LEU A 344 -9.40 -19.29 4.38
C LEU A 344 -8.56 -20.55 4.57
N LYS A 345 -8.69 -21.19 5.74
CA LYS A 345 -7.92 -22.37 6.13
C LYS A 345 -8.13 -23.49 5.11
N GLY A 346 -7.22 -23.60 4.13
CA GLY A 346 -7.35 -24.53 3.00
C GLY A 346 -6.84 -24.01 1.64
N ASP A 347 -6.71 -22.69 1.48
CA ASP A 347 -6.14 -22.09 0.27
C ASP A 347 -4.63 -21.86 0.46
N ALA A 348 -3.82 -22.77 -0.07
CA ALA A 348 -2.38 -22.56 -0.20
C ALA A 348 -2.14 -21.50 -1.29
N ASN A 349 -2.10 -20.22 -0.91
CA ASN A 349 -1.80 -19.12 -1.81
C ASN A 349 -0.28 -18.92 -1.97
N LEU A 350 0.10 -18.53 -3.19
CA LEU A 350 1.45 -18.34 -3.73
C LEU A 350 2.34 -17.30 -3.01
N ASP A 351 1.85 -16.65 -1.95
CA ASP A 351 2.57 -15.61 -1.22
C ASP A 351 3.78 -16.16 -0.44
N ASP A 352 3.77 -17.44 -0.08
CA ASP A 352 4.89 -18.10 0.62
C ASP A 352 6.11 -18.36 -0.29
N GLU A 353 5.92 -18.53 -1.60
CA GLU A 353 7.04 -18.75 -2.55
C GLU A 353 7.72 -17.45 -2.98
N LEU A 354 6.99 -16.32 -3.00
CA LEU A 354 7.52 -15.00 -3.37
C LEU A 354 8.53 -14.46 -2.35
N ASN A 355 8.36 -14.76 -1.05
CA ASN A 355 9.29 -14.30 -0.01
C ASN A 355 10.70 -14.93 -0.12
N VAL A 356 10.82 -16.19 -0.57
CA VAL A 356 12.13 -16.87 -0.63
C VAL A 356 12.95 -16.41 -1.82
N LEU A 357 12.31 -16.16 -2.97
CA LEU A 357 12.98 -15.68 -4.18
C LEU A 357 13.40 -14.21 -4.07
N ASP A 358 12.56 -13.35 -3.47
CA ASP A 358 12.92 -11.95 -3.20
C ASP A 358 14.07 -11.83 -2.21
N LEU A 359 14.09 -12.65 -1.15
CA LEU A 359 15.22 -12.71 -0.20
C LEU A 359 16.51 -13.23 -0.84
N LEU A 360 16.42 -14.13 -1.83
CA LEU A 360 17.58 -14.60 -2.60
C LEU A 360 18.07 -13.52 -3.57
N GLN A 361 17.19 -12.78 -4.24
CA GLN A 361 17.57 -11.68 -5.13
C GLN A 361 18.21 -10.52 -4.36
N ILE A 362 17.69 -10.15 -3.18
CA ILE A 362 18.28 -9.11 -2.32
C ILE A 362 19.69 -9.50 -1.86
N LYS A 363 19.90 -10.75 -1.42
CA LYS A 363 21.24 -11.22 -1.01
C LYS A 363 22.23 -11.32 -2.17
N VAL A 364 21.78 -11.65 -3.37
CA VAL A 364 22.62 -11.64 -4.58
C VAL A 364 23.01 -10.21 -4.94
N TYR A 365 22.07 -9.27 -4.88
CA TYR A 365 22.30 -7.86 -5.19
C TYR A 365 23.26 -7.18 -4.20
N GLU A 366 23.13 -7.43 -2.90
CA GLU A 366 24.05 -6.91 -1.87
C GLU A 366 25.46 -7.48 -2.01
N LYS A 367 25.59 -8.77 -2.36
CA LYS A 367 26.88 -9.44 -2.56
C LYS A 367 27.59 -8.91 -3.80
N GLU A 368 26.84 -8.63 -4.88
CA GLU A 368 27.38 -8.02 -6.09
C GLU A 368 27.78 -6.55 -5.87
N GLN A 369 27.01 -5.76 -5.11
CA GLN A 369 27.39 -4.38 -4.76
C GLN A 369 28.64 -4.30 -3.88
N THR A 370 28.78 -5.20 -2.89
CA THR A 370 29.97 -5.27 -2.02
C THR A 370 31.22 -5.67 -2.82
N ALA A 371 31.06 -6.57 -3.80
CA ALA A 371 32.12 -6.94 -4.72
C ALA A 371 32.47 -5.80 -5.71
N LEU A 372 31.48 -5.00 -6.15
CA LEU A 372 31.69 -3.86 -7.03
C LEU A 372 32.40 -2.71 -6.33
N THR A 373 31.97 -2.34 -5.12
CA THR A 373 32.60 -1.29 -4.30
C THR A 373 34.04 -1.65 -3.94
N GLY A 374 34.30 -2.91 -3.55
CA GLY A 374 35.67 -3.39 -3.32
C GLY A 374 36.58 -3.28 -4.56
N ARG A 375 36.04 -3.55 -5.76
CA ARG A 375 36.79 -3.44 -7.03
C ARG A 375 37.00 -1.99 -7.47
N VAL A 376 36.03 -1.11 -7.25
CA VAL A 376 36.15 0.33 -7.56
C VAL A 376 37.16 1.03 -6.63
N SER A 377 37.14 0.73 -5.33
CA SER A 377 38.14 1.23 -4.38
C SER A 377 39.57 0.77 -4.72
N SER A 378 39.72 -0.46 -5.24
CA SER A 378 41.02 -0.97 -5.70
C SER A 378 41.53 -0.28 -6.98
N ALA A 379 40.62 0.14 -7.87
CA ALA A 379 40.97 0.81 -9.12
C ALA A 379 41.36 2.30 -8.93
N LEU A 380 40.75 2.98 -7.95
CA LEU A 380 41.07 4.37 -7.62
C LEU A 380 42.45 4.54 -6.96
N ASN A 381 42.93 3.52 -6.23
CA ASN A 381 44.24 3.55 -5.59
C ASN A 381 45.45 3.40 -6.54
N TYR A 382 45.23 3.10 -7.84
CA TYR A 382 46.31 2.87 -8.80
C TYR A 382 46.44 3.92 -9.92
N GLY A 383 45.70 5.04 -9.85
CA GLY A 383 46.01 6.25 -10.63
C GLY A 383 46.17 6.07 -12.14
N VAL A 384 45.16 5.54 -12.84
CA VAL A 384 45.22 5.35 -14.30
C VAL A 384 44.21 6.23 -15.05
N GLY A 385 44.69 6.82 -16.14
CA GLY A 385 44.12 7.94 -16.88
C GLY A 385 42.75 7.75 -17.56
N LYS A 386 42.28 8.90 -18.07
CA LYS A 386 41.05 9.27 -18.78
C LYS A 386 40.22 8.19 -19.52
N GLY A 387 40.82 7.10 -20.01
CA GLY A 387 40.11 6.03 -20.70
C GLY A 387 39.17 5.19 -19.82
N LEU A 388 39.40 5.14 -18.50
CA LEU A 388 38.50 4.42 -17.59
C LEU A 388 37.21 5.21 -17.31
N ALA A 389 37.24 6.54 -17.36
CA ALA A 389 36.05 7.39 -17.21
C ALA A 389 35.08 7.21 -18.39
N ASP A 390 35.61 7.05 -19.60
CA ASP A 390 34.81 6.78 -20.81
C ASP A 390 34.22 5.36 -20.78
N ALA A 391 34.96 4.38 -20.25
CA ALA A 391 34.45 3.02 -20.01
C ALA A 391 33.38 2.98 -18.90
N LEU A 392 33.52 3.80 -17.85
CA LEU A 392 32.55 3.92 -16.76
C LEU A 392 31.24 4.55 -17.26
N ASN A 393 31.32 5.58 -18.12
CA ASN A 393 30.16 6.19 -18.76
C ASN A 393 29.44 5.22 -19.72
N ALA A 394 30.18 4.39 -20.46
CA ALA A 394 29.60 3.38 -21.34
C ALA A 394 28.88 2.25 -20.57
N VAL A 395 29.43 1.83 -19.42
CA VAL A 395 28.76 0.84 -18.54
C VAL A 395 27.54 1.45 -17.85
N MET A 396 27.59 2.72 -17.43
CA MET A 396 26.44 3.44 -16.87
C MET A 396 25.32 3.63 -17.91
N ALA A 397 25.64 3.90 -19.18
CA ALA A 397 24.65 4.01 -20.26
C ALA A 397 23.91 2.69 -20.54
N VAL A 398 24.62 1.56 -20.43
CA VAL A 398 24.01 0.21 -20.56
C VAL A 398 23.13 -0.13 -19.36
N ILE A 399 23.49 0.32 -18.15
CA ILE A 399 22.71 0.12 -16.92
C ILE A 399 21.44 1.02 -16.90
N LEU A 400 21.48 2.20 -17.53
CA LEU A 400 20.39 3.19 -17.53
C LEU A 400 19.44 3.08 -18.75
N GLY A 401 19.72 2.22 -19.73
CA GLY A 401 18.79 1.91 -20.82
C GLY A 401 18.60 3.00 -21.88
N GLU A 402 19.56 3.92 -22.06
CA GLU A 402 19.47 4.96 -23.10
C GLU A 402 20.14 4.51 -24.41
N ASN A 403 19.36 4.37 -25.47
CA ASN A 403 19.85 4.21 -26.85
C ASN A 403 20.08 5.60 -27.47
N TYR A 404 21.33 5.97 -27.73
CA TYR A 404 21.64 7.06 -28.66
C TYR A 404 22.02 6.51 -30.03
N GLY A 405 21.13 6.75 -31.01
CA GLY A 405 21.42 6.60 -32.42
C GLY A 405 22.33 7.71 -32.94
N GLU A 406 23.18 7.32 -33.90
CA GLU A 406 23.94 8.13 -34.86
C GLU A 406 25.07 9.04 -34.33
N VAL A 407 26.30 8.52 -34.52
CA VAL A 407 27.57 9.26 -34.45
C VAL A 407 27.69 10.17 -35.66
N TRP A 408 27.75 11.48 -35.42
CA TRP A 408 28.21 12.46 -36.42
C TRP A 408 29.74 12.59 -36.35
N THR A 409 30.44 12.26 -37.43
CA THR A 409 31.90 12.42 -37.58
C THR A 409 32.25 13.79 -38.19
N PRO A 410 33.18 14.58 -37.60
CA PRO A 410 33.80 15.70 -38.31
C PRO A 410 35.00 15.25 -39.16
N PRO A 411 35.30 15.95 -40.28
CA PRO A 411 36.32 15.53 -41.24
C PRO A 411 37.75 15.96 -40.82
N PHE A 412 38.69 15.06 -41.12
CA PHE A 412 40.12 15.22 -41.45
C PHE A 412 40.95 16.38 -40.85
N MET A 413 42.11 16.02 -40.29
CA MET A 413 43.39 16.16 -41.00
C MET A 413 44.54 15.50 -40.21
N SER A 414 45.12 14.50 -40.85
CA SER A 414 46.45 13.96 -40.59
C SER A 414 47.52 14.93 -41.10
N GLU A 415 48.58 15.16 -40.34
CA GLU A 415 49.90 15.43 -40.89
C GLU A 415 50.78 14.20 -40.68
N ARG A 416 50.81 13.32 -41.69
CA ARG A 416 52.01 12.91 -42.45
C ARG A 416 51.67 11.81 -43.44
#